data_AF-A0A6J1EFJ1-F1
#
_entry.id   AF-A0A6J1EFJ1-F1
#
_cell.length_a   1.000
_cell.length_b   1.000
_cell.length_c   1.000
_cell.angle_alpha   90.00
_cell.angle_beta   90.00
_cell.angle_gamma   90.00
#
_symmetry.space_group_name_H-M   'P 1'
#
loop_
_entity.id
_entity.type
_entity.pdbx_description
1 polymer ?
#
loop_
_entity_poly.entity_id
_entity_poly.type
_entity_poly.pdbx_seq_one_letter_code
_entity_poly.pdbx_strand_id
1 'polypeptide(L)'
;MIHFFLLFFLSFSGVRSLGVNYGQVGDNLPSPDKVLELLTSLNISKVRIYDTNPQILTSFANSNTELIVTIENEMLTQLLDPQQALQWVVTHIKPYFPAVRITGIAVGNEIFTGNDTVLMANLVPAMMAIHEALGELGLGSYIHVSTPTSLAVLEESFPPSAGSFKDAVIFGMARLGFDGIEVRVSETGWPSKGDVDEIGANSENAAIYNRNLLRRQLANEGTPLRPNTRLEVYLFALFNEDMKPGPTSERNYGLYQPDGTMAYNMGLSTSSASVSLSSSATKTTAMENRSLVYWIFVYLVISFQIILIRRPF
;
A
#
# COMPACT_ATOMS: atom_id res chain seq x y z
N MET A 1 6.66 -46.57 18.19
CA MET A 1 5.59 -45.60 17.87
C MET A 1 6.15 -44.21 18.09
N ILE A 2 6.44 -43.50 17.00
CA ILE A 2 6.91 -42.11 17.05
C ILE A 2 5.72 -41.26 16.61
N HIS A 3 5.16 -40.46 17.53
CA HIS A 3 4.10 -39.52 17.21
C HIS A 3 4.72 -38.26 16.59
N PHE A 4 4.46 -38.05 15.31
CA PHE A 4 4.71 -36.78 14.63
C PHE A 4 3.65 -35.77 15.08
N PHE A 5 4.06 -34.79 15.89
CA PHE A 5 3.26 -33.60 16.14
C PHE A 5 3.48 -32.63 14.97
N LEU A 6 2.52 -32.56 14.05
CA LEU A 6 2.49 -31.55 13.00
C LEU A 6 2.02 -30.24 13.65
N LEU A 7 2.95 -29.40 14.09
CA LEU A 7 2.66 -28.01 14.46
C LEU A 7 2.33 -27.26 13.17
N PHE A 8 1.03 -27.10 12.92
CA PHE A 8 0.53 -26.18 11.90
C PHE A 8 0.78 -24.76 12.42
N PHE A 9 1.94 -24.20 12.08
CA PHE A 9 2.12 -22.76 12.18
C PHE A 9 1.18 -22.13 11.14
N LEU A 10 0.03 -21.65 11.58
CA LEU A 10 -0.68 -20.58 10.88
C LEU A 10 0.24 -19.37 10.93
N SER A 11 1.16 -19.28 9.98
CA SER A 11 1.81 -18.02 9.65
C SER A 11 0.69 -17.08 9.22
N PHE A 12 0.31 -16.15 10.10
CA PHE A 12 -0.40 -14.96 9.68
C PHE A 12 0.50 -14.28 8.65
N SER A 13 0.18 -14.45 7.37
CA SER A 13 0.77 -13.66 6.31
C SER A 13 0.27 -12.23 6.50
N GLY A 14 1.02 -11.43 7.25
CA GLY A 14 0.87 -9.98 7.20
C GLY A 14 0.87 -9.52 5.73
N VAL A 15 0.17 -8.43 5.43
CA VAL A 15 0.06 -7.93 4.06
C VAL A 15 1.42 -7.41 3.61
N ARG A 16 2.23 -8.28 2.99
CA ARG A 16 3.57 -7.93 2.52
C ARG A 16 3.59 -6.88 1.38
N SER A 17 2.45 -6.38 0.90
CA SER A 17 2.32 -5.51 -0.29
C SER A 17 1.71 -4.15 0.00
N LEU A 18 1.05 -4.00 1.15
CA LEU A 18 0.47 -2.72 1.50
C LEU A 18 1.53 -1.91 2.24
N GLY A 19 2.03 -0.90 1.55
CA GLY A 19 2.76 0.18 2.19
C GLY A 19 1.85 1.29 2.66
N VAL A 20 2.42 2.23 3.38
CA VAL A 20 1.74 3.47 3.77
C VAL A 20 2.64 4.67 3.50
N ASN A 21 2.03 5.78 3.12
CA ASN A 21 2.69 7.07 3.02
C ASN A 21 2.78 7.69 4.41
N TYR A 22 4.00 7.99 4.84
CA TYR A 22 4.27 8.72 6.08
C TYR A 22 4.57 10.17 5.72
N GLY A 23 3.50 10.97 5.61
CA GLY A 23 3.56 12.41 5.45
C GLY A 23 3.99 13.12 6.74
N GLN A 24 4.65 14.26 6.58
CA GLN A 24 5.21 15.06 7.67
C GLN A 24 4.71 16.51 7.68
N VAL A 25 3.63 16.82 6.96
CA VAL A 25 3.10 18.18 6.88
C VAL A 25 2.14 18.46 8.06
N GLY A 26 2.70 18.50 9.26
CA GLY A 26 1.98 18.84 10.49
C GLY A 26 2.89 19.13 11.68
N ASP A 27 2.42 19.92 12.64
CA ASP A 27 3.19 20.34 13.83
C ASP A 27 2.90 19.51 15.09
N ASN A 28 1.95 18.58 15.00
CA ASN A 28 1.46 17.74 16.09
C ASN A 28 1.74 16.24 15.90
N LEU A 29 2.51 15.87 14.87
CA LEU A 29 2.78 14.48 14.50
C LEU A 29 3.67 13.77 15.55
N PRO A 30 3.51 12.44 15.75
CA PRO A 30 4.39 11.67 16.62
C PRO A 30 5.85 11.68 16.17
N SER A 31 6.76 11.44 17.12
CA SER A 31 8.18 11.21 16.79
C SER A 31 8.34 9.95 15.92
N PRO A 32 9.39 9.89 15.06
CA PRO A 32 9.62 8.73 14.19
C PRO A 32 9.69 7.38 14.92
N ASP A 33 10.20 7.34 16.16
CA ASP A 33 10.21 6.12 16.99
C ASP A 33 8.79 5.63 17.31
N LYS A 34 7.89 6.53 17.71
CA LYS A 34 6.48 6.19 17.97
C LYS A 34 5.76 5.75 16.70
N VAL A 35 6.11 6.37 15.56
CA VAL A 35 5.60 5.96 14.26
C VAL A 35 6.05 4.55 13.92
N LEU A 36 7.32 4.21 14.16
CA LEU A 36 7.83 2.85 13.94
C LEU A 36 7.15 1.82 14.86
N GLU A 37 6.91 2.15 16.12
CA GLU A 37 6.13 1.31 17.04
C GLU A 37 4.72 1.04 16.50
N LEU A 38 4.03 2.08 16.04
CA LEU A 38 2.70 1.96 15.44
C LEU A 38 2.74 1.06 14.20
N LEU A 39 3.63 1.33 13.25
CA LEU A 39 3.79 0.52 12.03
C LEU A 39 4.03 -0.96 12.35
N THR A 40 4.89 -1.22 13.34
CA THR A 40 5.18 -2.57 13.83
C THR A 40 3.93 -3.24 14.40
N SER A 41 3.14 -2.53 15.20
CA SER A 41 1.88 -3.04 15.76
C SER A 41 0.83 -3.38 14.69
N LEU A 42 0.88 -2.66 13.56
CA LEU A 42 0.00 -2.86 12.39
C LEU A 42 0.56 -3.87 11.39
N ASN A 43 1.76 -4.39 11.63
CA ASN A 43 2.47 -5.29 10.73
C ASN A 43 2.67 -4.67 9.33
N ILE A 44 2.86 -3.35 9.27
CA ILE A 44 3.18 -2.60 8.06
C ILE A 44 4.71 -2.50 7.95
N SER A 45 5.26 -3.06 6.87
CA SER A 45 6.72 -3.14 6.67
C SER A 45 7.21 -2.39 5.42
N LYS A 46 6.36 -1.60 4.79
CA LYS A 46 6.68 -0.78 3.60
C LYS A 46 6.20 0.64 3.86
N VAL A 47 7.08 1.62 3.73
CA VAL A 47 6.75 3.02 3.97
C VAL A 47 7.34 3.87 2.86
N ARG A 48 6.59 4.88 2.43
CA ARG A 48 7.11 5.95 1.59
C ARG A 48 7.16 7.24 2.38
N ILE A 49 8.27 7.96 2.27
CA ILE A 49 8.47 9.31 2.80
C ILE A 49 8.74 10.28 1.65
N TYR A 50 8.45 11.56 1.88
CA TYR A 50 8.44 12.60 0.86
C TYR A 50 9.74 13.41 0.77
N ASP A 51 10.75 13.01 1.54
CA ASP A 51 12.06 13.61 1.61
C ASP A 51 13.10 12.55 2.01
N THR A 52 14.24 12.99 2.56
CA THR A 52 15.27 12.15 3.18
C THR A 52 15.52 12.49 4.65
N ASN A 53 14.45 12.72 5.43
CA ASN A 53 14.53 13.16 6.83
C ASN A 53 15.47 12.27 7.68
N PRO A 54 16.60 12.81 8.16
CA PRO A 54 17.58 12.07 8.96
C PRO A 54 17.02 11.43 10.23
N GLN A 55 16.03 12.05 10.87
CA GLN A 55 15.43 11.51 12.10
C GLN A 55 14.63 10.24 11.78
N ILE A 56 13.86 10.23 10.70
CA ILE A 56 13.15 9.03 10.24
C ILE A 56 14.15 7.95 9.88
N LEU A 57 15.12 8.26 9.03
CA LEU A 57 16.09 7.28 8.56
C LEU A 57 16.86 6.66 9.74
N THR A 58 17.26 7.47 10.72
CA THR A 58 17.93 6.96 11.93
C THR A 58 17.02 6.07 12.76
N SER A 59 15.77 6.48 13.03
CA SER A 59 14.81 5.69 13.81
C SER A 59 14.45 4.35 13.15
N PHE A 60 14.44 4.31 11.81
CA PHE A 60 14.07 3.11 11.06
C PHE A 60 15.24 2.13 10.85
N ALA A 61 16.43 2.43 11.36
CA ALA A 61 17.58 1.54 11.30
C ALA A 61 17.28 0.18 11.96
N ASN A 62 17.62 -0.92 11.26
CA ASN A 62 17.44 -2.31 11.68
C ASN A 62 15.97 -2.73 11.94
N SER A 63 14.98 -1.93 11.52
CA SER A 63 13.56 -2.21 11.71
C SER A 63 12.98 -3.28 10.76
N ASN A 64 13.72 -3.65 9.73
CA ASN A 64 13.26 -4.42 8.56
C ASN A 64 12.21 -3.71 7.69
N THR A 65 11.80 -2.49 8.01
CA THR A 65 10.87 -1.69 7.19
C THR A 65 11.56 -1.21 5.92
N GLU A 66 10.95 -1.51 4.77
CA GLU A 66 11.37 -1.05 3.45
C GLU A 66 10.94 0.40 3.26
N LEU A 67 11.90 1.26 2.89
CA LEU A 67 11.65 2.67 2.63
C LEU A 67 11.77 3.00 1.14
N ILE A 68 10.78 3.77 0.65
CA ILE A 68 10.92 4.61 -0.53
C ILE A 68 11.12 6.04 -0.03
N VAL A 69 12.26 6.64 -0.36
CA VAL A 69 12.54 8.05 -0.09
C VAL A 69 12.26 8.88 -1.34
N THR A 70 12.04 10.18 -1.19
CA THR A 70 11.72 11.06 -2.33
C THR A 70 12.76 12.16 -2.45
N ILE A 71 13.14 12.46 -3.68
CA ILE A 71 13.86 13.68 -4.04
C ILE A 71 12.83 14.74 -4.34
N GLU A 72 12.92 15.88 -3.66
CA GLU A 72 12.01 17.00 -3.82
C GLU A 72 12.12 17.63 -5.22
N ASN A 73 11.01 18.21 -5.71
CA ASN A 73 10.92 18.74 -7.07
C ASN A 73 11.97 19.82 -7.34
N GLU A 74 12.29 20.63 -6.35
CA GLU A 74 13.22 21.75 -6.42
C GLU A 74 14.66 21.29 -6.68
N MET A 75 15.00 20.05 -6.34
CA MET A 75 16.35 19.49 -6.51
C MET A 75 16.65 19.06 -7.95
N LEU A 76 15.63 18.85 -8.79
CA LEU A 76 15.79 18.25 -10.13
C LEU A 76 16.78 19.03 -11.00
N THR A 77 16.77 20.37 -10.93
CA THR A 77 17.70 21.22 -11.69
C THR A 77 19.15 21.06 -11.22
N GLN A 78 19.38 20.88 -9.92
CA GLN A 78 20.73 20.67 -9.39
C GLN A 78 21.27 19.29 -9.78
N LEU A 79 20.40 18.28 -9.85
CA LEU A 79 20.77 16.90 -10.16
C LEU A 79 21.08 16.64 -11.64
N LEU A 80 20.97 17.67 -12.49
CA LEU A 80 21.48 17.62 -13.86
C LEU A 80 23.01 17.51 -13.90
N ASP A 81 23.70 17.95 -12.84
CA ASP A 81 25.14 17.75 -12.67
C ASP A 81 25.40 16.39 -12.00
N PRO A 82 26.07 15.43 -12.69
CA PRO A 82 26.36 14.11 -12.13
C PRO A 82 27.15 14.15 -10.81
N GLN A 83 28.03 15.14 -10.62
CA GLN A 83 28.77 15.27 -9.36
C GLN A 83 27.83 15.68 -8.22
N GLN A 84 26.84 16.53 -8.50
CA GLN A 84 25.83 16.89 -7.51
C GLN A 84 24.89 15.72 -7.21
N ALA A 85 24.54 14.91 -8.22
CA ALA A 85 23.77 13.69 -8.01
C ALA A 85 24.52 12.67 -7.15
N LEU A 86 25.82 12.45 -7.44
CA LEU A 86 26.68 11.62 -6.60
C LEU A 86 26.75 12.15 -5.17
N GLN A 87 26.99 13.44 -5.00
CA GLN A 87 27.04 14.07 -3.68
C GLN A 87 25.71 13.95 -2.93
N TRP A 88 24.58 14.05 -3.64
CA TRP A 88 23.26 13.85 -3.05
C TRP A 88 23.13 12.41 -2.49
N VAL A 89 23.50 11.38 -3.26
CA VAL A 89 23.45 9.98 -2.78
C VAL A 89 24.41 9.74 -1.62
N VAL A 90 25.63 10.29 -1.68
CA VAL A 90 26.63 10.19 -0.61
C VAL A 90 26.14 10.84 0.69
N THR A 91 25.35 11.91 0.59
CA THR A 91 24.89 12.68 1.75
C THR A 91 23.60 12.11 2.35
N HIS A 92 22.63 11.74 1.51
CA HIS A 92 21.27 11.43 1.95
C HIS A 92 20.97 9.92 2.04
N ILE A 93 21.75 9.08 1.36
CA ILE A 93 21.47 7.63 1.25
C ILE A 93 22.58 6.81 1.90
N LYS A 94 23.82 7.03 1.47
CA LYS A 94 24.98 6.23 1.87
C LYS A 94 25.18 6.11 3.39
N PRO A 95 24.97 7.16 4.22
CA PRO A 95 25.20 7.06 5.66
C PRO A 95 24.26 6.07 6.37
N TYR A 96 23.11 5.77 5.76
CA TYR A 96 22.07 4.92 6.36
C TYR A 96 22.13 3.48 5.87
N PHE A 97 22.88 3.19 4.80
CA PHE A 97 23.02 1.84 4.25
C PHE A 97 24.13 1.04 4.98
N PRO A 98 23.93 -0.25 5.33
CA PRO A 98 22.74 -1.08 5.08
C PRO A 98 21.75 -1.12 6.27
N ALA A 99 21.97 -0.32 7.31
CA ALA A 99 21.15 -0.37 8.53
C ALA A 99 19.67 -0.03 8.23
N VAL A 100 19.42 0.91 7.33
CA VAL A 100 18.09 1.25 6.83
C VAL A 100 17.85 0.56 5.49
N ARG A 101 16.72 -0.13 5.36
CA ARG A 101 16.34 -0.81 4.12
C ARG A 101 15.68 0.17 3.14
N ILE A 102 16.46 1.11 2.61
CA ILE A 102 16.01 1.94 1.48
C ILE A 102 15.99 1.04 0.24
N THR A 103 14.82 0.88 -0.37
CA THR A 103 14.61 0.01 -1.55
C THR A 103 14.29 0.78 -2.82
N GLY A 104 13.94 2.05 -2.68
CA GLY A 104 13.61 2.91 -3.81
C GLY A 104 13.85 4.39 -3.54
N ILE A 105 14.15 5.12 -4.61
CA ILE A 105 14.18 6.58 -4.67
C ILE A 105 13.14 7.02 -5.69
N ALA A 106 12.14 7.77 -5.22
CA ALA A 106 11.20 8.51 -6.03
C ALA A 106 11.83 9.86 -6.42
N VAL A 107 12.14 10.07 -7.70
CA VAL A 107 12.68 11.34 -8.19
C VAL A 107 11.54 12.26 -8.55
N GLY A 108 11.35 13.31 -7.75
CA GLY A 108 10.21 14.20 -7.86
C GLY A 108 8.90 13.58 -7.39
N ASN A 109 7.85 14.39 -7.40
CA ASN A 109 6.48 13.99 -7.13
C ASN A 109 5.53 14.73 -8.08
N GLU A 110 4.76 13.98 -8.86
CA GLU A 110 3.71 14.48 -9.74
C GLU A 110 4.19 15.55 -10.76
N ILE A 111 5.41 15.40 -11.27
CA ILE A 111 6.08 16.37 -12.17
C ILE A 111 5.23 16.77 -13.38
N PHE A 112 4.39 15.86 -13.87
CA PHE A 112 3.57 16.06 -15.07
C PHE A 112 2.19 16.69 -14.83
N THR A 113 1.83 17.01 -13.58
CA THR A 113 0.50 17.58 -13.25
C THR A 113 0.41 19.09 -13.50
N GLY A 114 1.55 19.79 -13.47
CA GLY A 114 1.63 21.24 -13.68
C GLY A 114 1.95 21.65 -15.12
N ASN A 115 2.26 22.93 -15.30
CA ASN A 115 2.71 23.49 -16.58
C ASN A 115 4.22 23.84 -16.60
N ASP A 116 4.98 23.37 -15.60
CA ASP A 116 6.41 23.64 -15.51
C ASP A 116 7.20 22.74 -16.48
N THR A 117 7.39 23.25 -17.69
CA THR A 117 8.09 22.52 -18.76
C THR A 117 9.58 22.33 -18.47
N VAL A 118 10.17 23.17 -17.62
CA VAL A 118 11.58 23.03 -17.21
C VAL A 118 11.70 21.84 -16.26
N LEU A 119 10.82 21.78 -15.26
CA LEU A 119 10.78 20.67 -14.31
C LEU A 119 10.53 19.33 -15.02
N MET A 120 9.61 19.30 -15.99
CA MET A 120 9.36 18.13 -16.84
C MET A 120 10.59 17.70 -17.64
N ALA A 121 11.31 18.66 -18.24
CA ALA A 121 12.51 18.37 -19.02
C ALA A 121 13.67 17.86 -18.16
N ASN A 122 13.74 18.29 -16.89
CA ASN A 122 14.82 17.93 -15.97
C ASN A 122 14.67 16.54 -15.35
N LEU A 123 13.46 15.97 -15.35
CA LEU A 123 13.16 14.72 -14.65
C LEU A 123 14.02 13.53 -15.12
N VAL A 124 14.00 13.24 -16.43
CA VAL A 124 14.71 12.06 -16.97
C VAL A 124 16.23 12.18 -16.78
N PRO A 125 16.88 13.31 -17.11
CA PRO A 125 18.31 13.48 -16.81
C PRO A 125 18.65 13.33 -15.31
N ALA A 126 17.84 13.89 -14.40
CA ALA A 126 18.06 13.75 -12.97
C ALA A 126 17.93 12.28 -12.51
N MET A 127 16.94 11.53 -13.02
CA MET A 127 16.80 10.10 -12.75
C MET A 127 18.02 9.30 -13.22
N MET A 128 18.52 9.60 -14.42
CA MET A 128 19.72 8.94 -14.96
C MET A 128 20.95 9.22 -14.09
N ALA A 129 21.16 10.48 -13.70
CA ALA A 129 22.30 10.86 -12.86
C ALA A 129 22.27 10.19 -11.48
N ILE A 130 21.08 10.08 -10.85
CA ILE A 130 20.92 9.35 -9.58
C ILE A 130 21.15 7.84 -9.77
N HIS A 131 20.66 7.26 -10.86
CA HIS A 131 20.88 5.85 -11.17
C HIS A 131 22.37 5.53 -11.36
N GLU A 132 23.11 6.38 -12.09
CA GLU A 132 24.55 6.26 -12.26
C GLU A 132 25.31 6.39 -10.94
N ALA A 133 24.96 7.40 -10.12
CA ALA A 133 25.55 7.59 -8.79
C ALA A 133 25.35 6.36 -7.87
N LEU A 134 24.17 5.74 -7.89
CA LEU A 134 23.92 4.49 -7.16
C LEU A 134 24.79 3.35 -7.70
N GLY A 135 24.99 3.28 -9.02
CA GLY A 135 25.88 2.31 -9.67
C GLY A 135 27.33 2.46 -9.21
N GLU A 136 27.86 3.68 -9.23
CA GLU A 136 29.23 4.00 -8.79
C GLU A 136 29.49 3.62 -7.32
N LEU A 137 28.46 3.76 -6.48
CA LEU A 137 28.54 3.43 -5.06
C LEU A 137 28.24 1.96 -4.74
N GLY A 138 27.93 1.13 -5.75
CA GLY A 138 27.57 -0.29 -5.56
C GLY A 138 26.18 -0.52 -4.96
N LEU A 139 25.32 0.50 -5.00
CA LEU A 139 23.97 0.50 -4.42
C LEU A 139 22.88 0.18 -5.46
N GLY A 140 23.19 0.24 -6.76
CA GLY A 140 22.21 0.09 -7.85
C GLY A 140 21.50 -1.27 -7.93
N SER A 141 22.00 -2.31 -7.26
CA SER A 141 21.30 -3.61 -7.14
C SER A 141 20.32 -3.70 -5.97
N TYR A 142 20.37 -2.72 -5.05
CA TYR A 142 19.53 -2.67 -3.84
C TYR A 142 18.46 -1.60 -3.92
N ILE A 143 18.75 -0.49 -4.61
CA ILE A 143 17.90 0.71 -4.63
C ILE A 143 17.45 0.99 -6.07
N HIS A 144 16.15 0.95 -6.28
CA HIS A 144 15.53 1.26 -7.58
C HIS A 144 15.27 2.75 -7.71
N VAL A 145 15.40 3.30 -8.92
CA VAL A 145 15.05 4.70 -9.22
C VAL A 145 13.77 4.71 -10.03
N SER A 146 12.79 5.51 -9.61
CA SER A 146 11.54 5.69 -10.33
C SER A 146 11.00 7.11 -10.11
N THR A 147 9.86 7.44 -10.70
CA THR A 147 9.19 8.72 -10.48
C THR A 147 7.68 8.46 -10.29
N PRO A 148 7.09 8.92 -9.18
CA PRO A 148 5.65 8.89 -8.99
C PRO A 148 5.02 9.98 -9.85
N THR A 149 4.19 9.55 -10.78
CA THR A 149 3.41 10.42 -11.65
C THR A 149 1.96 10.41 -11.21
N SER A 150 1.34 11.59 -11.08
CA SER A 150 -0.10 11.67 -10.89
C SER A 150 -0.76 11.06 -12.09
N LEU A 151 -1.73 10.19 -11.86
CA LEU A 151 -2.42 9.53 -12.95
C LEU A 151 -3.92 9.74 -12.91
N ALA A 152 -4.47 10.48 -11.93
CA ALA A 152 -5.85 10.24 -11.52
C ALA A 152 -6.10 8.71 -11.62
N VAL A 153 -5.25 7.95 -10.91
CA VAL A 153 -4.88 6.53 -11.16
C VAL A 153 -6.10 5.62 -11.27
N LEU A 154 -7.24 6.10 -10.79
CA LEU A 154 -8.52 5.44 -10.80
C LEU A 154 -9.31 5.79 -12.08
N GLU A 155 -9.81 4.76 -12.75
CA GLU A 155 -10.80 4.90 -13.83
C GLU A 155 -12.14 5.27 -13.23
N GLU A 156 -12.61 4.50 -12.24
CA GLU A 156 -13.73 4.86 -11.39
C GLU A 156 -13.27 5.09 -9.96
N SER A 157 -13.75 6.17 -9.34
CA SER A 157 -13.54 6.47 -7.93
C SER A 157 -14.85 6.66 -7.16
N PHE A 158 -16.00 6.76 -7.85
CA PHE A 158 -17.29 6.94 -7.21
C PHE A 158 -18.36 5.98 -7.77
N PRO A 159 -19.12 5.28 -6.91
CA PRO A 159 -19.01 5.26 -5.45
C PRO A 159 -17.64 4.70 -4.99
N PRO A 160 -17.16 4.97 -3.77
CA PRO A 160 -15.84 4.50 -3.33
C PRO A 160 -15.64 2.98 -3.49
N SER A 161 -16.73 2.21 -3.41
CA SER A 161 -16.73 0.76 -3.66
C SER A 161 -16.45 0.35 -5.10
N ALA A 162 -16.59 1.26 -6.07
CA ALA A 162 -16.34 1.02 -7.49
C ALA A 162 -14.88 1.31 -7.91
N GLY A 163 -14.01 1.72 -6.97
CA GLY A 163 -12.59 2.00 -7.18
C GLY A 163 -11.88 1.00 -8.10
N SER A 164 -11.45 1.43 -9.28
CA SER A 164 -10.68 0.63 -10.25
C SER A 164 -9.50 1.42 -10.81
N PHE A 165 -8.35 0.79 -11.06
CA PHE A 165 -7.16 1.47 -11.61
C PHE A 165 -7.21 1.55 -13.14
N LYS A 166 -6.75 2.67 -13.72
CA LYS A 166 -6.60 2.83 -15.18
C LYS A 166 -5.48 1.92 -15.69
N ASP A 167 -5.83 1.03 -16.63
CA ASP A 167 -4.83 0.26 -17.41
C ASP A 167 -4.08 1.15 -18.43
N ALA A 168 -4.49 2.41 -18.60
CA ALA A 168 -3.97 3.33 -19.62
C ALA A 168 -2.45 3.51 -19.59
N VAL A 169 -1.82 3.47 -18.41
CA VAL A 169 -0.37 3.59 -18.28
C VAL A 169 0.32 2.30 -18.71
N ILE A 170 -0.16 1.15 -18.24
CA ILE A 170 0.39 -0.15 -18.62
C ILE A 170 0.21 -0.36 -20.14
N PHE A 171 -0.96 0.01 -20.68
CA PHE A 171 -1.23 -0.04 -22.12
C PHE A 171 -0.36 0.95 -22.90
N GLY A 172 -0.19 2.18 -22.42
CA GLY A 172 0.68 3.18 -23.03
C GLY A 172 2.13 2.72 -23.10
N MET A 173 2.67 2.19 -22.00
CA MET A 173 4.01 1.61 -21.95
C MET A 173 4.15 0.40 -22.88
N ALA A 174 3.19 -0.52 -22.86
CA ALA A 174 3.20 -1.69 -23.76
C ALA A 174 3.17 -1.28 -25.23
N ARG A 175 2.36 -0.27 -25.59
CA ARG A 175 2.31 0.28 -26.95
C ARG A 175 3.63 0.93 -27.39
N LEU A 176 4.40 1.47 -26.45
CA LEU A 176 5.74 2.02 -26.68
C LEU A 176 6.84 0.95 -26.65
N GLY A 177 6.51 -0.33 -26.45
CA GLY A 177 7.46 -1.44 -26.40
C GLY A 177 8.06 -1.71 -25.02
N PHE A 178 7.51 -1.10 -23.96
CA PHE A 178 7.94 -1.27 -22.56
C PHE A 178 6.97 -2.17 -21.78
N ASP A 179 6.84 -3.43 -22.21
CA ASP A 179 5.91 -4.41 -21.63
C ASP A 179 6.36 -4.96 -20.26
N GLY A 180 7.66 -4.89 -19.94
CA GLY A 180 8.26 -5.40 -18.71
C GLY A 180 8.31 -4.44 -17.52
N ILE A 181 7.87 -3.18 -17.66
CA ILE A 181 7.93 -2.21 -16.55
C ILE A 181 6.86 -2.54 -15.51
N GLU A 182 7.29 -2.70 -14.26
CA GLU A 182 6.41 -2.86 -13.10
C GLU A 182 5.74 -1.51 -12.78
N VAL A 183 4.42 -1.53 -12.57
CA VAL A 183 3.66 -0.36 -12.09
C VAL A 183 3.27 -0.60 -10.64
N ARG A 184 3.52 0.39 -9.80
CA ARG A 184 3.12 0.42 -8.40
C ARG A 184 2.20 1.60 -8.15
N VAL A 185 1.29 1.47 -7.20
CA VAL A 185 0.45 2.58 -6.76
C VAL A 185 1.17 3.27 -5.62
N SER A 186 1.79 4.40 -5.89
CA SER A 186 2.57 5.14 -4.89
C SER A 186 1.71 5.89 -3.89
N GLU A 187 0.45 6.21 -4.23
CA GLU A 187 -0.53 6.87 -3.37
C GLU A 187 -1.96 6.48 -3.74
N THR A 188 -2.77 6.15 -2.74
CA THR A 188 -4.21 5.97 -2.89
C THR A 188 -4.87 6.04 -1.51
N GLY A 189 -6.00 6.73 -1.41
CA GLY A 189 -6.71 6.90 -0.15
C GLY A 189 -8.00 7.67 -0.35
N TRP A 190 -8.71 7.89 0.75
CA TRP A 190 -9.97 8.62 0.73
C TRP A 190 -10.12 9.48 1.99
N PRO A 191 -10.48 10.76 1.86
CA PRO A 191 -10.52 11.68 2.99
C PRO A 191 -11.74 11.41 3.89
N SER A 192 -11.51 11.48 5.19
CA SER A 192 -12.53 11.25 6.24
C SER A 192 -13.38 12.47 6.56
N LYS A 193 -13.00 13.63 6.03
CA LYS A 193 -13.70 14.91 6.20
C LYS A 193 -13.29 15.85 5.08
N GLY A 194 -14.23 16.56 4.48
CA GLY A 194 -13.96 17.61 3.50
C GLY A 194 -14.76 18.88 3.77
N ASP A 195 -14.63 19.84 2.86
CA ASP A 195 -15.46 21.04 2.80
C ASP A 195 -16.91 20.67 2.41
N VAL A 196 -17.82 21.63 2.50
CA VAL A 196 -19.27 21.41 2.28
C VAL A 196 -19.59 20.94 0.85
N ASP A 197 -18.73 21.27 -0.11
CA ASP A 197 -18.82 20.92 -1.52
C ASP A 197 -18.03 19.65 -1.89
N GLU A 198 -17.24 19.09 -0.97
CA GLU A 198 -16.51 17.83 -1.15
C GLU A 198 -17.39 16.61 -0.85
N ILE A 199 -18.42 16.42 -1.69
CA ILE A 199 -19.40 15.35 -1.53
C ILE A 199 -18.68 13.99 -1.49
N GLY A 200 -18.85 13.28 -0.37
CA GLY A 200 -18.28 11.95 -0.16
C GLY A 200 -17.00 11.92 0.66
N ALA A 201 -16.40 13.07 0.99
CA ALA A 201 -15.31 13.17 1.96
C ALA A 201 -15.85 13.04 3.40
N ASN A 202 -16.09 11.79 3.81
CA ASN A 202 -16.61 11.45 5.13
C ASN A 202 -16.00 10.13 5.64
N SER A 203 -16.08 9.92 6.95
CA SER A 203 -15.46 8.78 7.63
C SER A 203 -16.01 7.43 7.19
N GLU A 204 -17.29 7.35 6.80
CA GLU A 204 -17.91 6.12 6.31
C GLU A 204 -17.31 5.69 4.97
N ASN A 205 -17.23 6.62 4.02
CA ASN A 205 -16.63 6.38 2.71
C ASN A 205 -15.14 6.09 2.81
N ALA A 206 -14.41 6.81 3.66
CA ALA A 206 -13.01 6.56 3.92
C ALA A 206 -12.77 5.15 4.47
N ALA A 207 -13.60 4.72 5.44
CA ALA A 207 -13.55 3.37 5.99
C ALA A 207 -13.87 2.30 4.93
N ILE A 208 -14.86 2.53 4.05
CA ILE A 208 -15.21 1.60 2.98
C ILE A 208 -14.07 1.46 1.98
N TYR A 209 -13.53 2.58 1.49
CA TYR A 209 -12.47 2.59 0.48
C TYR A 209 -11.22 1.86 0.97
N ASN A 210 -10.67 2.30 2.11
CA ASN A 210 -9.43 1.75 2.65
C ASN A 210 -9.57 0.29 3.12
N ARG A 211 -10.75 -0.10 3.66
CA ARG A 211 -11.04 -1.51 3.97
C ARG A 211 -11.04 -2.37 2.71
N ASN A 212 -11.71 -1.92 1.65
CA ASN A 212 -11.79 -2.69 0.41
C ASN A 212 -10.41 -2.81 -0.24
N LEU A 213 -9.63 -1.73 -0.27
CA LEU A 213 -8.26 -1.76 -0.75
C LEU A 213 -7.42 -2.81 0.00
N LEU A 214 -7.47 -2.80 1.34
CA LEU A 214 -6.75 -3.78 2.15
C LEU A 214 -7.23 -5.22 1.89
N ARG A 215 -8.53 -5.46 1.73
CA ARG A 215 -9.07 -6.79 1.39
C ARG A 215 -8.52 -7.30 0.06
N ARG A 216 -8.44 -6.45 -0.96
CA ARG A 216 -7.87 -6.80 -2.28
C ARG A 216 -6.38 -7.11 -2.18
N GLN A 217 -5.65 -6.34 -1.35
CA GLN A 217 -4.25 -6.59 -1.06
C GLN A 217 -4.01 -7.89 -0.29
N LEU A 218 -4.87 -8.22 0.69
CA LEU A 218 -4.87 -9.52 1.38
C LEU A 218 -5.15 -10.69 0.44
N ALA A 219 -6.00 -10.48 -0.56
CA ALA A 219 -6.31 -11.46 -1.60
C ALA A 219 -5.21 -11.56 -2.69
N ASN A 220 -4.15 -10.74 -2.63
CA ASN A 220 -3.12 -10.61 -3.65
C ASN A 220 -3.69 -10.37 -5.07
N GLU A 221 -4.77 -9.60 -5.16
CA GLU A 221 -5.38 -9.28 -6.44
C GLU A 221 -4.44 -8.41 -7.30
N GLY A 222 -4.27 -8.81 -8.56
CA GLY A 222 -3.67 -7.98 -9.61
C GLY A 222 -4.70 -7.09 -10.32
N THR A 223 -4.33 -6.58 -11.49
CA THR A 223 -5.27 -5.84 -12.36
C THR A 223 -5.89 -6.76 -13.41
N PRO A 224 -6.99 -6.38 -14.09
CA PRO A 224 -7.54 -7.18 -15.19
C PRO A 224 -6.50 -7.52 -16.27
N LEU A 225 -5.60 -6.59 -16.61
CA LEU A 225 -4.52 -6.80 -17.57
C LEU A 225 -3.36 -7.66 -17.02
N ARG A 226 -3.12 -7.62 -15.70
CA ARG A 226 -2.07 -8.40 -15.02
C ARG A 226 -2.64 -9.13 -13.79
N PRO A 227 -3.56 -10.11 -13.96
CA PRO A 227 -4.35 -10.67 -12.85
C PRO A 227 -3.52 -11.53 -11.91
N ASN A 228 -2.41 -12.09 -12.41
CA ASN A 228 -1.49 -12.94 -11.65
C ASN A 228 -0.27 -12.17 -11.12
N THR A 229 -0.20 -10.86 -11.35
CA THR A 229 0.88 -10.01 -10.84
C THR A 229 0.35 -9.23 -9.66
N ARG A 230 0.99 -9.41 -8.50
CA ARG A 230 0.67 -8.67 -7.28
C ARG A 230 0.92 -7.18 -7.49
N LEU A 231 -0.07 -6.34 -7.18
CA LEU A 231 0.06 -4.90 -7.23
C LEU A 231 0.58 -4.37 -5.88
N GLU A 232 1.79 -3.79 -5.86
CA GLU A 232 2.26 -3.04 -4.68
C GLU A 232 1.53 -1.70 -4.58
N VAL A 233 1.01 -1.40 -3.39
CA VAL A 233 0.18 -0.22 -3.14
C VAL A 233 0.60 0.47 -1.85
N TYR A 234 0.69 1.78 -1.88
CA TYR A 234 0.96 2.63 -0.72
C TYR A 234 -0.27 3.47 -0.38
N LEU A 235 -0.85 3.21 0.78
CA LEU A 235 -2.03 3.93 1.26
C LEU A 235 -1.66 5.35 1.67
N PHE A 236 -2.41 6.34 1.20
CA PHE A 236 -2.27 7.76 1.55
C PHE A 236 -3.37 8.15 2.55
N ALA A 237 -3.07 8.48 3.81
CA ALA A 237 -1.75 8.45 4.47
C ALA A 237 -1.84 7.90 5.90
N LEU A 238 -0.70 7.76 6.58
CA LEU A 238 -0.67 7.21 7.94
C LEU A 238 -1.40 8.12 8.95
N PHE A 239 -1.14 9.43 8.89
CA PHE A 239 -1.71 10.43 9.79
C PHE A 239 -2.49 11.51 9.04
N ASN A 240 -3.41 12.16 9.75
CA ASN A 240 -3.92 13.46 9.34
C ASN A 240 -2.81 14.50 9.47
N GLU A 241 -2.65 15.33 8.44
CA GLU A 241 -1.56 16.29 8.29
C GLU A 241 -2.17 17.70 8.32
N ASP A 242 -2.20 18.33 9.49
CA ASP A 242 -2.99 19.53 9.76
C ASP A 242 -2.47 20.81 9.09
N MET A 243 -1.21 20.82 8.67
CA MET A 243 -0.60 21.94 7.96
C MET A 243 -0.70 21.81 6.44
N LYS A 244 -1.34 20.77 5.89
CA LYS A 244 -1.52 20.65 4.44
C LYS A 244 -2.36 21.81 3.89
N PRO A 245 -1.88 22.52 2.84
CA PRO A 245 -2.65 23.58 2.21
C PRO A 245 -3.83 23.00 1.41
N GLY A 246 -4.73 23.86 0.95
CA GLY A 246 -5.86 23.46 0.11
C GLY A 246 -7.14 23.13 0.89
N PRO A 247 -8.07 22.35 0.30
CA PRO A 247 -9.38 22.07 0.89
C PRO A 247 -9.29 21.25 2.17
N THR A 248 -10.39 21.16 2.92
CA THR A 248 -10.41 20.42 4.20
C THR A 248 -10.04 18.95 4.03
N SER A 249 -10.36 18.32 2.91
CA SER A 249 -9.97 16.94 2.62
C SER A 249 -8.47 16.67 2.74
N GLU A 250 -7.62 17.60 2.30
CA GLU A 250 -6.15 17.45 2.31
C GLU A 250 -5.61 17.16 3.71
N ARG A 251 -6.25 17.70 4.75
CA ARG A 251 -5.85 17.51 6.16
C ARG A 251 -6.45 16.25 6.80
N ASN A 252 -7.23 15.46 6.06
CA ASN A 252 -8.10 14.41 6.62
C ASN A 252 -7.99 13.03 5.92
N TYR A 253 -6.88 12.76 5.22
CA TYR A 253 -6.60 11.46 4.57
C TYR A 253 -6.04 10.38 5.51
N GLY A 254 -5.64 10.74 6.73
CA GLY A 254 -5.00 9.85 7.68
C GLY A 254 -5.83 8.65 8.08
N LEU A 255 -5.19 7.49 8.22
CA LEU A 255 -5.74 6.36 8.96
C LEU A 255 -5.83 6.65 10.47
N TYR A 256 -4.88 7.46 10.97
CA TYR A 256 -4.74 7.82 12.37
C TYR A 256 -4.74 9.34 12.56
N GLN A 257 -5.17 9.76 13.74
CA GLN A 257 -4.92 11.09 14.24
C GLN A 257 -3.46 11.18 14.75
N PRO A 258 -2.90 12.39 14.89
CA PRO A 258 -1.56 12.58 15.42
C PRO A 258 -1.35 12.05 16.85
N ASP A 259 -2.42 11.85 17.63
CA ASP A 259 -2.36 11.25 18.97
C ASP A 259 -2.28 9.70 18.95
N GLY A 260 -2.31 9.08 17.77
CA GLY A 260 -2.30 7.63 17.58
C GLY A 260 -3.66 6.95 17.64
N THR A 261 -4.75 7.69 17.85
CA THR A 261 -6.11 7.15 17.72
C THR A 261 -6.51 6.98 16.26
N MET A 262 -7.38 6.02 15.95
CA MET A 262 -7.87 5.84 14.58
C MET A 262 -8.76 7.01 14.16
N ALA A 263 -8.55 7.57 12.96
CA ALA A 263 -9.44 8.59 12.40
C ALA A 263 -10.84 8.02 12.09
N TYR A 264 -10.89 6.73 11.69
CA TYR A 264 -12.11 5.96 11.48
C TYR A 264 -11.80 4.46 11.58
N ASN A 265 -12.81 3.66 11.95
CA ASN A 265 -12.65 2.23 12.08
C ASN A 265 -12.83 1.54 10.72
N MET A 266 -11.75 0.99 10.15
CA MET A 266 -11.81 0.21 8.91
C MET A 266 -12.50 -1.15 9.06
N GLY A 267 -12.87 -1.58 10.28
CA GLY A 267 -13.57 -2.85 10.52
C GLY A 267 -12.67 -4.08 10.39
N LEU A 268 -11.38 -3.91 10.67
CA LEU A 268 -10.33 -4.93 10.51
C LEU A 268 -10.04 -5.68 11.81
N SER A 269 -11.06 -5.91 12.64
CA SER A 269 -10.88 -6.67 13.87
C SER A 269 -10.47 -8.11 13.54
N THR A 270 -9.17 -8.37 13.60
CA THR A 270 -8.58 -9.67 13.84
C THR A 270 -8.38 -9.84 15.33
N SER A 271 -9.47 -9.97 16.07
CA SER A 271 -9.43 -10.54 17.42
C SER A 271 -10.82 -10.99 17.80
N SER A 272 -10.90 -12.28 18.13
CA SER A 272 -11.88 -12.90 19.00
C SER A 272 -11.96 -12.19 20.35
N ALA A 273 -12.46 -10.96 20.37
CA ALA A 273 -12.96 -10.33 21.58
C ALA A 273 -14.32 -10.97 21.85
N SER A 274 -14.36 -11.77 22.90
CA SER A 274 -15.56 -12.39 23.45
C SER A 274 -16.72 -11.40 23.47
N VAL A 275 -17.68 -11.58 22.57
CA VAL A 275 -18.97 -10.95 22.68
C VAL A 275 -19.64 -11.61 23.88
N SER A 276 -19.58 -10.96 25.04
CA SER A 276 -20.48 -11.23 26.16
C SER A 276 -21.88 -10.80 25.73
N LEU A 277 -22.56 -11.68 24.99
CA LEU A 277 -24.00 -11.62 24.78
C LEU A 277 -24.68 -11.85 26.12
N SER A 278 -25.11 -10.77 26.77
CA SER A 278 -26.16 -10.84 27.77
C SER A 278 -27.43 -11.35 27.07
N SER A 279 -27.79 -12.59 27.37
CA SER A 279 -28.97 -13.25 26.83
C SER A 279 -30.23 -12.60 27.38
N SER A 280 -31.05 -12.03 26.51
CA SER A 280 -32.50 -11.99 26.70
C SER A 280 -33.11 -12.84 25.59
N ALA A 281 -33.42 -14.09 25.92
CA ALA A 281 -33.88 -15.10 24.99
C ALA A 281 -35.39 -14.99 24.77
N THR A 282 -35.81 -14.58 23.57
CA THR A 282 -37.13 -14.91 23.03
C THR A 282 -36.93 -16.04 22.02
N LYS A 283 -37.55 -17.19 22.30
CA LYS A 283 -37.51 -18.40 21.48
C LYS A 283 -38.11 -18.13 20.10
N THR A 284 -37.31 -18.32 19.05
CA THR A 284 -37.81 -18.57 17.69
C THR A 284 -37.01 -19.72 17.09
N THR A 285 -37.74 -20.66 16.49
CA THR A 285 -37.35 -21.99 16.02
C THR A 285 -36.25 -21.98 14.95
N ALA A 286 -35.19 -22.75 15.18
CA ALA A 286 -34.07 -22.93 14.26
C ALA A 286 -34.43 -23.86 13.09
N MET A 287 -34.07 -23.45 11.87
CA MET A 287 -34.06 -24.27 10.67
C MET A 287 -32.69 -24.96 10.59
N GLU A 288 -32.67 -26.29 10.55
CA GLU A 288 -31.45 -27.12 10.57
C GLU A 288 -30.53 -26.84 9.36
N ASN A 289 -29.34 -26.29 9.61
CA ASN A 289 -28.24 -26.28 8.65
C ASN A 289 -27.61 -27.68 8.59
N ARG A 290 -27.93 -28.45 7.54
CA ARG A 290 -27.31 -29.75 7.30
C ARG A 290 -25.89 -29.58 6.77
N SER A 291 -24.94 -30.21 7.46
CA SER A 291 -23.50 -30.20 7.19
C SER A 291 -23.15 -30.60 5.75
N LEU A 292 -22.09 -29.98 5.21
CA LEU A 292 -21.50 -30.27 3.89
C LEU A 292 -21.12 -31.77 3.74
N VAL A 293 -20.86 -32.45 4.85
CA VAL A 293 -20.60 -33.90 4.91
C VAL A 293 -21.81 -34.72 4.45
N TYR A 294 -23.04 -34.25 4.74
CA TYR A 294 -24.27 -34.90 4.29
C TYR A 294 -24.39 -34.87 2.76
N TRP A 295 -24.07 -33.73 2.15
CA TRP A 295 -24.12 -33.58 0.69
C TRP A 295 -23.04 -34.40 -0.03
N ILE A 296 -21.84 -34.52 0.55
CA ILE A 296 -20.79 -35.40 0.04
C ILE A 296 -21.25 -36.87 0.09
N PHE A 297 -21.90 -37.29 1.17
CA PHE A 297 -22.42 -38.65 1.30
C PHE A 297 -23.53 -38.96 0.30
N VAL A 298 -24.47 -38.03 0.11
CA VAL A 298 -25.53 -38.16 -0.92
C VAL A 298 -24.94 -38.26 -2.33
N TYR A 299 -23.92 -37.45 -2.64
CA TYR A 299 -23.28 -37.47 -3.96
C TYR A 299 -22.53 -38.79 -4.23
N LEU A 300 -21.84 -39.34 -3.22
CA LEU A 300 -21.15 -40.63 -3.33
C LEU A 300 -22.13 -41.81 -3.52
N VAL A 301 -23.28 -41.79 -2.86
CA VAL A 301 -24.30 -42.85 -3.02
C VAL A 301 -24.94 -42.81 -4.40
N ILE A 302 -25.23 -41.61 -4.93
CA ILE A 302 -25.82 -41.46 -6.27
C ILE A 302 -24.84 -41.86 -7.37
N SER A 303 -23.56 -41.48 -7.24
CA SER A 303 -22.54 -41.85 -8.23
C SER A 303 -22.23 -43.35 -8.22
N PHE A 304 -22.31 -44.02 -7.07
CA PHE A 304 -22.16 -45.48 -6.98
C PHE A 304 -23.33 -46.25 -7.64
N GLN A 305 -24.56 -45.73 -7.52
CA GLN A 305 -25.74 -46.28 -8.21
C GLN A 305 -25.64 -46.16 -9.75
N ILE A 306 -25.12 -45.03 -10.25
CA ILE A 306 -24.94 -44.79 -11.70
C ILE A 306 -23.87 -45.73 -12.31
N ILE A 307 -22.84 -46.09 -11.54
CA ILE A 307 -21.79 -47.02 -11.97
C ILE A 307 -22.31 -48.47 -12.04
N LEU A 308 -23.28 -48.84 -11.20
CA LEU A 308 -23.88 -50.18 -11.20
C LEU A 308 -24.93 -50.38 -12.31
N ILE A 309 -25.52 -49.31 -12.84
CA ILE A 309 -26.54 -49.36 -13.91
C ILE A 309 -25.90 -49.43 -15.33
N ARG A 310 -24.61 -49.13 -15.48
CA ARG A 310 -23.88 -49.18 -16.77
C ARG A 310 -22.98 -50.41 -16.92
N ARG A 311 -23.50 -51.62 -16.70
CA ARG A 311 -22.91 -52.85 -17.23
C ARG A 311 -23.80 -53.42 -18.35
N PRO A 312 -23.37 -53.39 -19.61
CA PRO A 312 -24.09 -54.06 -20.69
C PRO A 312 -23.81 -55.57 -20.65
N PHE A 313 -24.85 -56.37 -20.85
CA PHE A 313 -24.73 -57.54 -21.72
C PHE A 313 -24.83 -57.05 -23.16
#